data_AF-A0A9E1V9I7-F1
#
_entry.id   AF-A0A9E1V9I7-F1
#
_cell.length_a   1.000
_cell.length_b   1.000
_cell.length_c   1.000
_cell.angle_alpha   90.00
_cell.angle_beta   90.00
_cell.angle_gamma   90.00
#
_symmetry.space_group_name_H-M   'P 1'
#
loop_
_entity.id
_entity.type
_entity.pdbx_description
1 polymer ?
#
loop_
_entity_poly.entity_id
_entity_poly.type
_entity_poly.pdbx_seq_one_letter_code
_entity_poly.pdbx_strand_id
1 'polypeptide(L)'
;MSPKIVFVTDFPVAADFAAEMALDGYDMVVAEARSAEYIAAIKDAEYLVGFVDMLVDDQLFVDGPKLKLIQLLSAGYNRADIESARKAGVPICNNGGANSVAVSEHALLLMLAASRQLVRQHTNVAAGRWRGNDVPELHELRTKTLGIIGLGSIGTKTARLGLAFGMNVIYYDIARLTESQEDSLGVRFRLFSEIIRESDLISPHVPLNATTRHMISKAEFAAMKDTAILVNTSRGPVVDEAA
;
A
#
# COMPACT_ATOMS: atom_id res chain seq x y z
N MET A 1 14.43 -5.99 35.86
CA MET A 1 14.03 -4.73 35.18
C MET A 1 12.99 -5.12 34.16
N SER A 2 11.88 -4.40 34.08
CA SER A 2 10.83 -4.66 33.08
C SER A 2 11.38 -4.44 31.67
N PRO A 3 11.02 -5.26 30.67
CA PRO A 3 11.45 -5.05 29.30
C PRO A 3 10.90 -3.73 28.76
N LYS A 4 11.72 -3.01 27.99
CA LYS A 4 11.38 -1.68 27.47
C LYS A 4 10.92 -1.72 26.02
N ILE A 5 9.79 -1.06 25.75
CA ILE A 5 9.22 -0.83 24.42
C ILE A 5 9.32 0.66 24.10
N VAL A 6 9.93 0.98 22.97
CA VAL A 6 9.89 2.34 22.41
C VAL A 6 8.86 2.37 21.30
N PHE A 7 7.78 3.12 21.50
CA PHE A 7 6.75 3.35 20.49
C PHE A 7 6.99 4.72 19.85
N VAL A 8 7.25 4.73 18.55
CA VAL A 8 7.61 5.95 17.83
C VAL A 8 6.47 6.43 16.94
N THR A 9 6.02 7.65 17.19
CA THR A 9 4.92 8.27 16.46
C THR A 9 5.01 9.79 16.54
N ASP A 10 4.64 10.44 15.44
CA ASP A 10 4.39 11.89 15.41
C ASP A 10 2.87 12.19 15.40
N PHE A 11 2.04 11.14 15.51
CA PHE A 11 0.58 11.24 15.52
C PHE A 11 0.05 11.16 16.97
N PRO A 12 -0.57 12.23 17.50
CA PRO A 12 -1.08 12.26 18.86
C PRO A 12 -2.05 11.11 19.18
N VAL A 13 -2.98 10.83 18.25
CA VAL A 13 -3.96 9.75 18.42
C VAL A 13 -3.29 8.38 18.58
N ALA A 14 -2.17 8.14 17.88
CA ALA A 14 -1.46 6.87 18.01
C ALA A 14 -0.67 6.78 19.33
N ALA A 15 -0.25 7.92 19.89
CA ALA A 15 0.39 7.97 21.21
C ALA A 15 -0.60 7.59 22.32
N ASP A 16 -1.81 8.13 22.26
CA ASP A 16 -2.89 7.80 23.21
C ASP A 16 -3.23 6.29 23.15
N PHE A 17 -3.40 5.74 21.95
CA PHE A 17 -3.63 4.30 21.77
C PHE A 17 -2.47 3.44 22.29
N ALA A 18 -1.22 3.84 22.05
CA ALA A 18 -0.07 3.10 22.54
C ALA A 18 -0.07 3.04 24.07
N ALA A 19 -0.35 4.16 24.74
CA ALA A 19 -0.44 4.25 26.20
C ALA A 19 -1.56 3.35 26.76
N GLU A 20 -2.74 3.32 26.11
CA GLU A 20 -3.84 2.42 26.50
C GLU A 20 -3.50 0.94 26.30
N MET A 21 -2.68 0.62 25.30
CA MET A 21 -2.25 -0.74 24.98
C MET A 21 -0.97 -1.18 25.72
N ALA A 22 -0.46 -0.36 26.64
CA ALA A 22 0.72 -0.70 27.43
C ALA A 22 0.48 -1.99 28.22
N LEU A 23 1.39 -2.96 28.05
CA LEU A 23 1.29 -4.26 28.69
C LEU A 23 1.81 -4.20 30.13
N ASP A 24 1.08 -4.85 31.05
CA ASP A 24 1.57 -5.04 32.41
C ASP A 24 2.96 -5.69 32.41
N GLY A 25 3.88 -5.14 33.19
CA GLY A 25 5.24 -5.64 33.31
C GLY A 25 6.21 -5.15 32.23
N TYR A 26 5.77 -4.32 31.29
CA TYR A 26 6.62 -3.62 30.32
C TYR A 26 6.73 -2.13 30.63
N ASP A 27 7.89 -1.55 30.33
CA ASP A 27 8.10 -0.10 30.37
C ASP A 27 7.91 0.45 28.95
N MET A 28 6.89 1.29 28.73
CA MET A 28 6.60 1.87 27.41
C MET A 28 6.99 3.34 27.38
N VAL A 29 7.86 3.70 26.44
CA VAL A 29 8.21 5.09 26.12
C VAL A 29 7.60 5.44 24.78
N VAL A 30 6.77 6.48 24.75
CA VAL A 30 6.24 7.05 23.50
C VAL A 30 7.08 8.28 23.15
N ALA A 31 7.68 8.30 21.96
CA ALA A 31 8.57 9.38 21.55
C ALA A 31 8.45 9.71 20.06
N GLU A 32 8.75 10.96 19.70
CA GLU A 32 8.94 11.35 18.30
C GLU A 32 10.25 10.77 17.75
N ALA A 33 10.28 10.50 16.45
CA ALA A 33 11.46 9.92 15.82
C ALA A 33 12.70 10.81 15.99
N ARG A 34 13.80 10.22 16.46
CA ARG A 34 15.10 10.91 16.65
C ARG A 34 15.08 12.06 17.67
N SER A 35 14.02 12.19 18.47
CA SER A 35 13.97 13.11 19.61
C SER A 35 14.99 12.73 20.69
N ALA A 36 15.28 13.67 21.61
CA ALA A 36 16.16 13.38 22.75
C ALA A 36 15.64 12.23 23.62
N GLU A 37 14.33 12.12 23.77
CA GLU A 37 13.66 11.05 24.49
C GLU A 37 13.82 9.70 23.79
N TYR A 38 13.62 9.67 22.47
CA TYR A 38 13.91 8.48 21.65
C TYR A 38 15.38 8.04 21.79
N ILE A 39 16.33 8.96 21.62
CA ILE A 39 17.78 8.67 21.69
C ILE A 39 18.16 8.14 23.08
N ALA A 40 17.53 8.65 24.14
CA ALA A 40 17.75 8.14 25.48
C ALA A 40 17.17 6.74 25.68
N ALA A 41 15.93 6.52 25.22
CA ALA A 41 15.19 5.27 25.45
C ALA A 41 15.67 4.10 24.59
N ILE A 42 16.14 4.34 23.36
CA ILE A 42 16.54 3.26 22.44
C ILE A 42 17.77 2.48 22.93
N LYS A 43 18.65 3.10 23.72
CA LYS A 43 19.91 2.54 24.23
C LYS A 43 19.73 1.24 25.02
N ASP A 44 18.63 1.12 25.74
CA ASP A 44 18.30 -0.05 26.55
C ASP A 44 16.95 -0.68 26.19
N ALA A 45 16.33 -0.24 25.08
CA ALA A 45 15.10 -0.82 24.56
C ALA A 45 15.31 -2.25 24.07
N GLU A 46 14.34 -3.11 24.35
CA GLU A 46 14.29 -4.47 23.82
C GLU A 46 13.35 -4.57 22.61
N TYR A 47 12.40 -3.64 22.50
CA TYR A 47 11.38 -3.63 21.45
C TYR A 47 11.20 -2.23 20.88
N LEU A 48 11.08 -2.15 19.55
CA LEU A 48 10.77 -0.91 18.84
C LEU A 48 9.47 -1.09 18.04
N VAL A 49 8.55 -0.14 18.16
CA VAL A 49 7.31 -0.09 17.36
C VAL A 49 7.26 1.24 16.62
N GLY A 50 7.02 1.23 15.30
CA GLY A 50 6.92 2.49 14.55
C GLY A 50 6.81 2.31 13.04
N PHE A 51 7.03 3.39 12.28
CA PHE A 51 7.04 3.34 10.81
C PHE A 51 8.46 3.17 10.25
N VAL A 52 8.58 2.38 9.19
CA VAL A 52 9.89 2.02 8.59
C VAL A 52 10.71 3.24 8.16
N ASP A 53 10.04 4.24 7.60
CA ASP A 53 10.65 5.42 6.99
C ASP A 53 11.41 6.30 7.98
N MET A 54 11.11 6.16 9.28
CA MET A 54 11.65 7.05 10.31
C MET A 54 12.80 6.44 11.10
N LEU A 55 13.01 5.11 11.02
CA LEU A 55 13.69 4.41 12.12
C LEU A 55 14.70 3.35 11.70
N VAL A 56 14.48 2.62 10.60
CA VAL A 56 15.23 1.36 10.36
C VAL A 56 16.39 1.60 9.39
N ASP A 57 17.36 2.38 9.83
CA ASP A 57 18.66 2.56 9.19
C ASP A 57 19.75 1.73 9.90
N ASP A 58 20.98 1.81 9.41
CA ASP A 58 22.15 1.12 9.98
C ASP A 58 22.48 1.62 11.40
N GLN A 59 22.33 2.93 11.64
CA GLN A 59 22.60 3.58 12.92
C GLN A 59 21.69 3.06 14.04
N LEU A 60 20.44 2.68 13.74
CA LEU A 60 19.52 2.09 14.71
C LEU A 60 20.14 0.93 15.49
N PHE A 61 20.88 0.05 14.82
CA PHE A 61 21.44 -1.16 15.43
C PHE A 61 22.68 -0.87 16.27
N VAL A 62 23.32 0.29 16.06
CA VAL A 62 24.38 0.81 16.92
C VAL A 62 23.78 1.47 18.17
N ASP A 63 22.73 2.26 17.99
CA ASP A 63 22.08 3.02 19.06
C ASP A 63 21.23 2.15 19.97
N GLY A 64 20.62 1.08 19.44
CA GLY A 64 19.78 0.13 20.15
C GLY A 64 20.37 -1.28 20.24
N PRO A 65 21.51 -1.49 20.93
CA PRO A 65 22.22 -2.78 20.94
C PRO A 65 21.48 -3.90 21.67
N LYS A 66 20.39 -3.58 22.39
CA LYS A 66 19.56 -4.55 23.13
C LYS A 66 18.28 -4.95 22.40
N LEU A 67 18.03 -4.39 21.21
CA LEU A 67 16.83 -4.69 20.45
C LEU A 67 16.71 -6.19 20.16
N LYS A 68 15.52 -6.73 20.38
CA LYS A 68 15.14 -8.13 20.14
C LYS A 68 14.08 -8.26 19.05
N LEU A 69 13.37 -7.17 18.75
CA LEU A 69 12.33 -7.13 17.71
C LEU A 69 12.02 -5.68 17.31
N ILE A 70 11.81 -5.48 16.02
CA ILE A 70 11.23 -4.26 15.45
C ILE A 70 9.87 -4.60 14.84
N GLN A 71 8.80 -3.99 15.33
CA GLN A 71 7.45 -4.13 14.80
C GLN A 71 7.07 -2.87 14.01
N LEU A 72 6.85 -3.04 12.70
CA LEU A 72 6.41 -1.96 11.84
C LEU A 72 4.89 -1.82 11.86
N LEU A 73 4.42 -0.58 11.87
CA LEU A 73 3.01 -0.23 11.66
C LEU A 73 2.63 -0.16 10.17
N SER A 74 3.60 -0.36 9.27
CA SER A 74 3.41 -0.41 7.82
C SER A 74 3.38 -1.85 7.28
N ALA A 75 2.71 -2.04 6.15
CA ALA A 75 2.73 -3.32 5.41
C ALA A 75 4.02 -3.48 4.60
N GLY A 76 4.44 -2.42 3.91
CA GLY A 76 5.69 -2.40 3.16
C GLY A 76 6.88 -2.04 4.05
N TYR A 77 8.02 -2.67 3.74
CA TYR A 77 9.29 -2.52 4.48
C TYR A 77 10.46 -2.27 3.52
N ASN A 78 10.20 -1.85 2.28
CA ASN A 78 11.20 -1.69 1.22
C ASN A 78 12.28 -0.63 1.50
N ARG A 79 12.15 0.14 2.58
CA ARG A 79 13.12 1.14 3.05
C ARG A 79 13.89 0.70 4.30
N ALA A 80 13.53 -0.44 4.90
CA ALA A 80 14.26 -0.97 6.04
C ALA A 80 15.63 -1.49 5.60
N ASP A 81 16.66 -1.20 6.38
CA ASP A 81 17.94 -1.87 6.25
C ASP A 81 17.87 -3.31 6.80
N ILE A 82 17.39 -4.21 5.96
CA ILE A 82 17.28 -5.64 6.26
C ILE A 82 18.66 -6.28 6.46
N GLU A 83 19.71 -5.73 5.85
CA GLU A 83 21.06 -6.30 5.96
C GLU A 83 21.63 -6.04 7.34
N SER A 84 21.55 -4.80 7.83
CA SER A 84 21.97 -4.44 9.19
C SER A 84 21.14 -5.15 10.26
N ALA A 85 19.82 -5.26 10.06
CA ALA A 85 18.96 -6.04 10.95
C ALA A 85 19.39 -7.51 11.06
N ARG A 86 19.74 -8.12 9.92
CA ARG A 86 20.24 -9.50 9.88
C ARG A 86 21.59 -9.64 10.60
N LYS A 87 22.52 -8.72 10.38
CA LYS A 87 23.84 -8.70 11.06
C LYS A 87 23.68 -8.56 12.58
N ALA A 88 22.74 -7.73 13.02
CA ALA A 88 22.44 -7.52 14.43
C ALA A 88 21.60 -8.66 15.06
N GLY A 89 21.08 -9.60 14.26
CA GLY A 89 20.21 -10.67 14.75
C GLY A 89 18.83 -10.19 15.22
N VAL A 90 18.38 -9.03 14.74
CA VAL A 90 17.12 -8.40 15.16
C VAL A 90 16.05 -8.65 14.09
N PRO A 91 15.00 -9.44 14.37
CA PRO A 91 13.90 -9.64 13.44
C PRO A 91 13.08 -8.34 13.24
N ILE A 92 12.58 -8.18 12.02
CA ILE A 92 11.64 -7.12 11.64
C ILE A 92 10.30 -7.76 11.23
N CYS A 93 9.22 -7.35 11.89
CA CYS A 93 7.86 -7.77 11.56
C CYS A 93 7.09 -6.59 10.96
N ASN A 94 6.28 -6.83 9.92
CA ASN A 94 5.35 -5.84 9.40
C ASN A 94 3.97 -5.99 10.03
N ASN A 95 3.01 -5.13 9.65
CA ASN A 95 1.65 -5.18 10.20
C ASN A 95 0.72 -6.24 9.53
N GLY A 96 1.27 -7.17 8.74
CA GLY A 96 0.49 -8.21 8.07
C GLY A 96 -0.56 -7.73 7.06
N GLY A 97 -0.51 -6.47 6.62
CA GLY A 97 -1.51 -5.92 5.70
C GLY A 97 -2.81 -5.49 6.40
N ALA A 98 -2.73 -5.04 7.65
CA ALA A 98 -3.86 -4.50 8.41
C ALA A 98 -4.62 -3.38 7.67
N ASN A 99 -3.93 -2.63 6.82
CA ASN A 99 -4.51 -1.56 6.00
C ASN A 99 -5.14 -2.06 4.68
N SER A 100 -5.17 -3.37 4.42
CA SER A 100 -5.54 -3.90 3.09
C SER A 100 -6.98 -3.58 2.68
N VAL A 101 -7.92 -3.57 3.63
CA VAL A 101 -9.32 -3.19 3.37
C VAL A 101 -9.38 -1.73 2.93
N ALA A 102 -8.87 -0.81 3.76
CA ALA A 102 -8.86 0.62 3.49
C ALA A 102 -8.19 0.96 2.14
N VAL A 103 -7.07 0.31 1.81
CA VAL A 103 -6.39 0.53 0.53
C VAL A 103 -7.21 0.00 -0.65
N SER A 104 -7.87 -1.15 -0.51
CA SER A 104 -8.72 -1.69 -1.58
C SER A 104 -9.97 -0.84 -1.84
N GLU A 105 -10.59 -0.31 -0.80
CA GLU A 105 -11.69 0.64 -0.90
C GLU A 105 -11.24 1.94 -1.54
N HIS A 106 -10.06 2.44 -1.16
CA HIS A 106 -9.47 3.63 -1.76
C HIS A 106 -9.15 3.45 -3.25
N ALA A 107 -8.63 2.28 -3.66
CA ALA A 107 -8.41 1.99 -5.07
C ALA A 107 -9.72 2.07 -5.87
N LEU A 108 -10.79 1.45 -5.37
CA LEU A 108 -12.12 1.52 -6.01
C LEU A 108 -12.69 2.94 -6.04
N LEU A 109 -12.50 3.72 -4.96
CA LEU A 109 -12.87 5.13 -4.90
C LEU A 109 -12.18 5.93 -6.02
N LEU A 110 -10.87 5.74 -6.20
CA LEU A 110 -10.09 6.42 -7.24
C LEU A 110 -10.52 5.99 -8.64
N MET A 111 -10.82 4.70 -8.85
CA MET A 111 -11.40 4.20 -10.11
C MET A 111 -12.70 4.93 -10.43
N LEU A 112 -13.65 4.99 -9.47
CA LEU A 112 -14.91 5.70 -9.65
C LEU A 112 -14.70 7.20 -9.89
N ALA A 113 -13.81 7.83 -9.14
CA ALA A 113 -13.52 9.25 -9.27
C ALA A 113 -12.96 9.60 -10.66
N ALA A 114 -12.05 8.78 -11.18
CA ALA A 114 -11.49 8.94 -12.52
C ALA A 114 -12.54 8.67 -13.60
N SER A 115 -13.24 7.53 -13.55
CA SER A 115 -14.24 7.15 -14.56
C SER A 115 -15.43 8.13 -14.64
N ARG A 116 -15.75 8.81 -13.53
CA ARG A 116 -16.85 9.78 -13.43
C ARG A 116 -16.39 11.24 -13.46
N GLN A 117 -15.10 11.49 -13.67
CA GLN A 117 -14.49 12.83 -13.64
C GLN A 117 -14.87 13.64 -12.39
N LEU A 118 -14.95 12.98 -11.22
CA LEU A 118 -15.51 13.53 -9.99
C LEU A 118 -14.89 14.88 -9.60
N VAL A 119 -13.57 14.98 -9.62
CA VAL A 119 -12.83 16.20 -9.24
C VAL A 119 -13.17 17.36 -10.18
N ARG A 120 -13.18 17.12 -11.49
CA ARG A 120 -13.55 18.13 -12.50
C ARG A 120 -14.99 18.60 -12.28
N GLN A 121 -15.92 17.67 -12.09
CA GLN A 121 -17.33 18.00 -11.90
C GLN A 121 -17.54 18.81 -10.62
N HIS A 122 -16.98 18.35 -9.50
CA HIS A 122 -17.02 19.07 -8.23
C HIS A 122 -16.46 20.50 -8.37
N THR A 123 -15.29 20.65 -9.02
CA THR A 123 -14.64 21.95 -9.22
C THR A 123 -15.51 22.91 -10.05
N ASN A 124 -16.23 22.41 -11.04
CA ASN A 124 -17.15 23.21 -11.84
C ASN A 124 -18.35 23.71 -11.02
N VAL A 125 -18.97 22.82 -10.26
CA VAL A 125 -20.13 23.20 -9.41
C VAL A 125 -19.70 24.18 -8.32
N ALA A 126 -18.60 23.90 -7.61
CA ALA A 126 -18.09 24.75 -6.54
C ALA A 126 -17.74 26.17 -7.02
N ALA A 127 -17.34 26.32 -8.29
CA ALA A 127 -17.06 27.62 -8.89
C ALA A 127 -18.28 28.31 -9.51
N GLY A 128 -19.50 27.85 -9.22
CA GLY A 128 -20.75 28.44 -9.74
C GLY A 128 -20.98 28.21 -11.24
N ARG A 129 -20.22 27.31 -11.88
CA ARG A 129 -20.32 27.01 -13.32
C ARG A 129 -21.27 25.86 -13.62
N TRP A 130 -22.39 25.77 -12.89
CA TRP A 130 -23.45 24.81 -13.22
C TRP A 130 -24.15 25.24 -14.52
N ARG A 131 -23.67 24.73 -15.67
CA ARG A 131 -24.13 25.13 -17.00
C ARG A 131 -25.13 24.17 -17.66
N GLY A 132 -25.77 23.28 -16.89
CA GLY A 132 -26.71 22.28 -17.42
C GLY A 132 -26.02 21.03 -18.00
N ASN A 133 -26.76 20.25 -18.78
CA ASN A 133 -26.37 18.92 -19.27
C ASN A 133 -25.55 18.96 -20.57
N ASP A 134 -24.41 19.64 -20.61
CA ASP A 134 -23.38 19.20 -21.57
C ASP A 134 -23.01 17.77 -21.20
N VAL A 135 -22.98 16.85 -22.16
CA VAL A 135 -22.80 15.42 -21.89
C VAL A 135 -21.29 15.12 -21.80
N PRO A 136 -20.69 15.05 -20.60
CA PRO A 136 -19.32 14.57 -20.47
C PRO A 136 -19.22 13.12 -20.95
N GLU A 137 -18.09 12.77 -21.54
CA GLU A 137 -17.72 11.36 -21.69
C GLU A 137 -17.39 10.81 -20.31
N LEU A 138 -18.28 9.98 -19.77
CA LEU A 138 -18.14 9.29 -18.50
C LEU A 138 -18.20 7.79 -18.75
N HIS A 139 -17.53 7.02 -17.90
CA HIS A 139 -17.55 5.57 -17.98
C HIS A 139 -18.15 4.98 -16.71
N GLU A 140 -19.01 3.99 -16.90
CA GLU A 140 -19.42 3.09 -15.82
C GLU A 140 -18.34 2.00 -15.63
N LEU A 141 -18.18 1.51 -14.40
CA LEU A 141 -17.30 0.37 -14.14
C LEU A 141 -17.92 -0.96 -14.56
N ARG A 142 -19.26 -1.07 -14.51
CA ARG A 142 -19.96 -2.32 -14.86
C ARG A 142 -19.57 -2.77 -16.27
N THR A 143 -19.40 -4.09 -16.43
CA THR A 143 -18.94 -4.77 -17.65
C THR A 143 -17.53 -4.43 -18.13
N LYS A 144 -16.81 -3.49 -17.49
CA LYS A 144 -15.42 -3.16 -17.83
C LYS A 144 -14.47 -4.22 -17.30
N THR A 145 -13.32 -4.34 -17.96
CA THR A 145 -12.24 -5.23 -17.53
C THR A 145 -11.33 -4.51 -16.53
N LEU A 146 -11.26 -5.04 -15.31
CA LEU A 146 -10.29 -4.65 -14.29
C LEU A 146 -9.08 -5.60 -14.34
N GLY A 147 -7.93 -5.06 -14.69
CA GLY A 147 -6.63 -5.71 -14.64
C GLY A 147 -5.94 -5.47 -13.31
N ILE A 148 -5.70 -6.55 -12.56
CA ILE A 148 -4.97 -6.50 -11.30
C ILE A 148 -3.56 -7.04 -11.50
N ILE A 149 -2.56 -6.22 -11.15
CA ILE A 149 -1.15 -6.65 -11.16
C ILE A 149 -0.74 -6.86 -9.70
N GLY A 150 -0.56 -8.11 -9.28
CA GLY A 150 -0.37 -8.50 -7.89
C GLY A 150 -1.70 -8.83 -7.20
N LEU A 151 -1.95 -10.10 -6.92
CA LEU A 151 -3.16 -10.63 -6.29
C LEU A 151 -2.94 -11.01 -4.82
N GLY A 152 -2.12 -10.23 -4.11
CA GLY A 152 -1.92 -10.37 -2.65
C GLY A 152 -3.13 -9.92 -1.82
N SER A 153 -2.90 -9.55 -0.55
CA SER A 153 -3.97 -9.17 0.39
C SER A 153 -4.84 -8.00 -0.09
N ILE A 154 -4.23 -6.98 -0.72
CA ILE A 154 -4.94 -5.83 -1.30
C ILE A 154 -5.59 -6.23 -2.63
N GLY A 155 -4.82 -6.82 -3.56
CA GLY A 155 -5.32 -7.19 -4.89
C GLY A 155 -6.53 -8.13 -4.83
N THR A 156 -6.52 -9.12 -3.93
CA THR A 156 -7.68 -10.01 -3.72
C THR A 156 -8.93 -9.25 -3.25
N LYS A 157 -8.77 -8.23 -2.38
CA LYS A 157 -9.90 -7.42 -1.91
C LYS A 157 -10.41 -6.48 -2.99
N THR A 158 -9.50 -5.84 -3.73
CA THR A 158 -9.85 -5.01 -4.90
C THR A 158 -10.58 -5.85 -5.95
N ALA A 159 -10.15 -7.09 -6.21
CA ALA A 159 -10.82 -8.02 -7.11
C ALA A 159 -12.28 -8.27 -6.70
N ARG A 160 -12.51 -8.58 -5.42
CA ARG A 160 -13.87 -8.79 -4.88
C ARG A 160 -14.74 -7.55 -5.02
N LEU A 161 -14.19 -6.37 -4.76
CA LEU A 161 -14.91 -5.11 -4.95
C LEU A 161 -15.23 -4.87 -6.44
N GLY A 162 -14.29 -5.11 -7.35
CA GLY A 162 -14.52 -5.01 -8.79
C GLY A 162 -15.63 -5.96 -9.27
N LEU A 163 -15.62 -7.21 -8.82
CA LEU A 163 -16.69 -8.18 -9.12
C LEU A 163 -18.05 -7.73 -8.58
N ALA A 164 -18.09 -7.18 -7.36
CA ALA A 164 -19.32 -6.63 -6.78
C ALA A 164 -19.88 -5.44 -7.58
N PHE A 165 -19.02 -4.68 -8.28
CA PHE A 165 -19.41 -3.63 -9.23
C PHE A 165 -19.76 -4.17 -10.62
N GLY A 166 -19.73 -5.49 -10.83
CA GLY A 166 -20.05 -6.15 -12.09
C GLY A 166 -18.95 -6.00 -13.14
N MET A 167 -17.70 -5.82 -12.73
CA MET A 167 -16.53 -5.81 -13.62
C MET A 167 -16.11 -7.25 -13.99
N ASN A 168 -15.44 -7.40 -15.13
CA ASN A 168 -14.68 -8.60 -15.45
C ASN A 168 -13.28 -8.46 -14.84
N VAL A 169 -12.85 -9.38 -13.98
CA VAL A 169 -11.54 -9.26 -13.30
C VAL A 169 -10.54 -10.25 -13.87
N ILE A 170 -9.46 -9.71 -14.43
CA ILE A 170 -8.27 -10.46 -14.85
C ILE A 170 -7.08 -10.08 -13.97
N TYR A 171 -6.17 -11.01 -13.74
CA TYR A 171 -5.01 -10.74 -12.89
C TYR A 171 -3.71 -11.33 -13.43
N TYR A 172 -2.61 -10.72 -13.04
CA TYR A 172 -1.27 -11.27 -13.16
C TYR A 172 -0.62 -11.30 -11.76
N ASP A 173 -0.07 -12.44 -11.38
CA ASP A 173 0.78 -12.59 -10.20
C ASP A 173 1.88 -13.62 -10.49
N ILE A 174 3.06 -13.43 -9.90
CA ILE A 174 4.16 -14.41 -9.97
C ILE A 174 3.79 -15.71 -9.22
N ALA A 175 2.94 -15.61 -8.21
CA ALA A 175 2.33 -16.71 -7.48
C ALA A 175 0.91 -16.94 -8.03
N ARG A 176 0.84 -17.52 -9.22
CA ARG A 176 -0.44 -17.83 -9.88
C ARG A 176 -1.30 -18.75 -9.01
N LEU A 177 -2.60 -18.46 -8.95
CA LEU A 177 -3.59 -19.32 -8.31
C LEU A 177 -3.81 -20.61 -9.10
N THR A 178 -4.29 -21.65 -8.42
CA THR A 178 -4.86 -22.81 -9.12
C THR A 178 -6.18 -22.42 -9.80
N GLU A 179 -6.60 -23.20 -10.79
CA GLU A 179 -7.87 -22.97 -11.49
C GLU A 179 -9.08 -22.95 -10.51
N SER A 180 -9.10 -23.84 -9.52
CA SER A 180 -10.19 -23.85 -8.52
C SER A 180 -10.20 -22.61 -7.63
N GLN A 181 -9.02 -22.04 -7.33
CA GLN A 181 -8.91 -20.79 -6.59
C GLN A 181 -9.36 -19.60 -7.45
N GLU A 182 -9.01 -19.60 -8.74
CA GLU A 182 -9.51 -18.61 -9.71
C GLU A 182 -11.03 -18.64 -9.80
N ASP A 183 -11.63 -19.83 -9.93
CA ASP A 183 -13.08 -20.03 -9.94
C ASP A 183 -13.75 -19.56 -8.65
N SER A 184 -13.18 -19.91 -7.50
CA SER A 184 -13.72 -19.51 -6.20
C SER A 184 -13.68 -17.99 -5.98
N LEU A 185 -12.68 -17.31 -6.56
CA LEU A 185 -12.58 -15.85 -6.50
C LEU A 185 -13.33 -15.13 -7.62
N GLY A 186 -13.71 -15.82 -8.70
CA GLY A 186 -14.30 -15.21 -9.89
C GLY A 186 -13.31 -14.39 -10.73
N VAL A 187 -12.02 -14.74 -10.70
CA VAL A 187 -10.95 -14.04 -11.44
C VAL A 187 -10.34 -14.96 -12.49
N ARG A 188 -9.59 -14.39 -13.45
CA ARG A 188 -8.85 -15.18 -14.45
C ARG A 188 -7.42 -14.70 -14.62
N PHE A 189 -6.47 -15.63 -14.65
CA PHE A 189 -5.08 -15.30 -14.91
C PHE A 189 -4.88 -14.83 -16.36
N ARG A 190 -4.03 -13.84 -16.55
CA ARG A 190 -3.50 -13.37 -17.83
C ARG A 190 -2.02 -13.03 -17.68
N LEU A 191 -1.29 -13.10 -18.79
CA LEU A 191 0.08 -12.60 -18.84
C LEU A 191 0.10 -11.09 -18.62
N PHE A 192 1.20 -10.56 -18.10
CA PHE A 192 1.34 -9.13 -17.86
C PHE A 192 1.00 -8.27 -19.09
N SER A 193 1.51 -8.63 -20.27
CA SER A 193 1.21 -7.91 -21.52
C SER A 193 -0.26 -7.98 -21.95
N GLU A 194 -0.98 -9.04 -21.59
CA GLU A 194 -2.42 -9.17 -21.82
C GLU A 194 -3.20 -8.28 -20.86
N ILE A 195 -2.80 -8.22 -19.58
CA ILE A 195 -3.38 -7.26 -18.61
C ILE A 195 -3.29 -5.83 -19.15
N ILE A 196 -2.10 -5.43 -19.62
CA ILE A 196 -1.88 -4.07 -20.12
C ILE A 196 -2.79 -3.75 -21.33
N ARG A 197 -2.94 -4.68 -22.28
CA ARG A 197 -3.71 -4.46 -23.52
C ARG A 197 -5.24 -4.59 -23.34
N GLU A 198 -5.69 -5.52 -22.50
CA GLU A 198 -7.10 -5.93 -22.43
C GLU A 198 -7.91 -5.16 -21.38
N SER A 199 -7.24 -4.52 -20.42
CA SER A 199 -7.89 -3.85 -19.29
C SER A 199 -8.43 -2.48 -19.67
N ASP A 200 -9.61 -2.15 -19.15
CA ASP A 200 -10.14 -0.78 -19.16
C ASP A 200 -9.66 -0.01 -17.91
N LEU A 201 -9.44 -0.73 -16.80
CA LEU A 201 -8.85 -0.20 -15.59
C LEU A 201 -7.70 -1.10 -15.14
N ILE A 202 -6.56 -0.53 -14.79
CA ILE A 202 -5.36 -1.26 -14.33
C ILE A 202 -5.03 -0.81 -12.90
N SER A 203 -4.80 -1.77 -12.00
CA SER A 203 -4.50 -1.51 -10.60
C SER A 203 -3.33 -2.36 -10.10
N PRO A 204 -2.11 -1.81 -10.04
CA PRO A 204 -0.98 -2.49 -9.43
C PRO A 204 -1.09 -2.50 -7.89
N HIS A 205 -0.90 -3.68 -7.32
CA HIS A 205 -0.89 -3.98 -5.89
C HIS A 205 0.36 -4.81 -5.52
N VAL A 206 1.50 -4.45 -6.11
CA VAL A 206 2.80 -5.11 -5.92
C VAL A 206 3.68 -4.37 -4.90
N PRO A 207 4.63 -5.06 -4.24
CA PRO A 207 5.69 -4.38 -3.49
C PRO A 207 6.61 -3.61 -4.45
N LEU A 208 7.38 -2.64 -3.94
CA LEU A 208 8.47 -2.02 -4.70
C LEU A 208 9.79 -2.77 -4.47
N ASN A 209 10.37 -3.31 -5.53
CA ASN A 209 11.67 -3.97 -5.55
C ASN A 209 12.32 -3.79 -6.93
N ALA A 210 13.41 -4.52 -7.21
CA ALA A 210 14.14 -4.41 -8.48
C ALA A 210 13.31 -4.83 -9.72
N THR A 211 12.36 -5.76 -9.58
CA THR A 211 11.56 -6.26 -10.70
C THR A 211 10.26 -5.50 -10.93
N THR A 212 9.77 -4.76 -9.91
CA THR A 212 8.53 -3.98 -10.00
C THR A 212 8.76 -2.48 -10.15
N ARG A 213 10.00 -2.01 -9.98
CA ARG A 213 10.36 -0.62 -10.22
C ARG A 213 10.18 -0.29 -11.71
N HIS A 214 9.40 0.76 -11.99
CA HIS A 214 9.08 1.23 -13.34
C HIS A 214 8.52 0.12 -14.25
N MET A 215 7.83 -0.86 -13.67
CA MET A 215 7.24 -1.95 -14.44
C MET A 215 6.10 -1.48 -15.35
N ILE A 216 5.52 -0.32 -15.04
CA ILE A 216 4.65 0.41 -15.96
C ILE A 216 5.43 1.65 -16.41
N SER A 217 5.94 1.60 -17.63
CA SER A 217 6.67 2.70 -18.26
C SER A 217 6.16 2.88 -19.69
N LYS A 218 6.96 3.53 -20.54
CA LYS A 218 6.57 3.99 -21.88
C LYS A 218 5.99 2.89 -22.76
N ALA A 219 6.55 1.68 -22.70
CA ALA A 219 6.08 0.55 -23.50
C ALA A 219 4.70 0.08 -23.04
N GLU A 220 4.47 0.01 -21.73
CA GLU A 220 3.17 -0.37 -21.17
C GLU A 220 2.13 0.69 -21.46
N PHE A 221 2.43 1.98 -21.24
CA PHE A 221 1.52 3.07 -21.58
C PHE A 221 1.13 3.08 -23.07
N ALA A 222 2.09 2.84 -23.97
CA ALA A 222 1.81 2.75 -25.41
C ALA A 222 0.98 1.51 -25.80
N ALA A 223 0.94 0.47 -24.97
CA ALA A 223 0.18 -0.75 -25.21
C ALA A 223 -1.18 -0.77 -24.51
N MET A 224 -1.46 0.18 -23.61
CA MET A 224 -2.78 0.34 -23.00
C MET A 224 -3.80 0.79 -24.04
N LYS A 225 -5.09 0.59 -23.72
CA LYS A 225 -6.15 1.28 -24.45
C LYS A 225 -6.02 2.78 -24.25
N ASP A 226 -6.33 3.56 -25.27
CA ASP A 226 -6.34 5.04 -25.18
C ASP A 226 -7.27 5.56 -24.07
N THR A 227 -8.29 4.77 -23.70
CA THR A 227 -9.27 5.07 -22.66
C THR A 227 -8.98 4.40 -21.31
N ALA A 228 -7.85 3.69 -21.17
CA ALA A 228 -7.52 2.97 -19.95
C ALA A 228 -7.28 3.92 -18.77
N ILE A 229 -7.70 3.50 -17.58
CA ILE A 229 -7.44 4.22 -16.32
C ILE A 229 -6.46 3.41 -15.48
N LEU A 230 -5.32 4.00 -15.14
CA LEU A 230 -4.34 3.44 -14.21
C LEU A 230 -4.56 4.01 -12.80
N VAL A 231 -4.75 3.14 -11.80
CA VAL A 231 -4.87 3.50 -10.39
C VAL A 231 -3.75 2.83 -9.59
N ASN A 232 -2.72 3.59 -9.24
CA ASN A 232 -1.62 3.09 -8.42
C ASN A 232 -1.79 3.46 -6.94
N THR A 233 -2.21 2.50 -6.12
CA THR A 233 -2.24 2.62 -4.64
C THR A 233 -1.14 1.80 -3.96
N SER A 234 -0.13 1.37 -4.71
CA SER A 234 0.98 0.55 -4.21
C SER A 234 2.17 1.42 -3.78
N ARG A 235 3.09 1.73 -4.69
CA ARG A 235 4.25 2.60 -4.51
C ARG A 235 4.44 3.42 -5.77
N GLY A 236 4.73 4.72 -5.64
CA GLY A 236 4.94 5.64 -6.77
C GLY A 236 5.90 5.07 -7.82
N PRO A 237 7.14 4.67 -7.44
CA PRO A 237 8.13 4.14 -8.39
C PRO A 237 7.82 2.78 -9.02
N VAL A 238 6.63 2.21 -8.81
CA VAL A 238 6.14 1.09 -9.65
C VAL A 238 5.79 1.60 -11.06
N VAL A 239 5.40 2.87 -11.15
CA VAL A 239 5.12 3.59 -12.39
C VAL A 239 6.27 4.55 -12.65
N ASP A 240 6.73 4.61 -13.90
CA ASP A 240 7.60 5.68 -14.37
C ASP A 240 6.73 6.90 -14.69
N GLU A 241 6.64 7.86 -13.76
CA GLU A 241 5.73 9.01 -13.86
C GLU A 241 6.05 9.97 -15.02
N ALA A 242 7.27 9.90 -15.57
CA ALA A 242 7.70 10.75 -16.68
C ALA A 242 7.46 10.13 -18.07
N ALA A 243 7.02 8.87 -18.13
CA ALA A 243 6.92 8.07 -19.35
C ALA A 243 5.75 8.47 -20.28
#